data_AF-A0A2S6NNU9-F1
#
_entry.id   AF-A0A2S6NNU9-F1
#
_cell.length_a   1.000
_cell.length_b   1.000
_cell.length_c   1.000
_cell.angle_alpha   90.00
_cell.angle_beta   90.00
_cell.angle_gamma   90.00
#
_symmetry.space_group_name_H-M   'P 1'
#
loop_
_entity.id
_entity.type
_entity.pdbx_description
1 polymer ?
#
loop_
_entity_poly.entity_id
_entity_poly.type
_entity_poly.pdbx_seq_one_letter_code
_entity_poly.pdbx_strand_id
1 'polypeptide(L)'
;MSIALDTKILAYAEGVNGAERRAQAVRILQDLTGETIVIPAQALGELFTLLVRKAQRPAADARAAVLGWHDAFPVADTSSSVLLDAMELAVSHRFALWDAIVLAVAAASGCRWLLSEDMQDGFTWRGVTIRNPFVGSPRAE
;
A
#
# COMPACT_ATOMS: atom_id res chain seq x y z
N MET A 1 6.98 -9.14 12.84
CA MET A 1 7.59 -8.99 11.50
C MET A 1 7.19 -7.63 10.92
N SER A 2 7.89 -7.17 9.88
CA SER A 2 7.53 -5.91 9.20
C SER A 2 6.66 -6.17 7.97
N ILE A 3 5.60 -5.39 7.80
CA ILE A 3 4.60 -5.54 6.73
C ILE A 3 4.38 -4.18 6.07
N ALA A 4 4.49 -4.13 4.75
CA ALA A 4 4.22 -2.94 3.97
C ALA A 4 2.75 -2.90 3.51
N LEU A 5 2.16 -1.70 3.46
CA LEU A 5 0.81 -1.47 2.94
C LEU A 5 0.84 -0.73 1.60
N ASP A 6 0.10 -1.25 0.64
CA ASP A 6 -0.21 -0.58 -0.62
C ASP A 6 -1.35 0.46 -0.45
N THR A 7 -1.45 1.39 -1.39
CA THR A 7 -2.41 2.50 -1.45
C THR A 7 -3.85 2.02 -1.27
N LYS A 8 -4.24 0.91 -1.90
CA LYS A 8 -5.62 0.41 -1.82
C LYS A 8 -6.05 0.03 -0.42
N ILE A 9 -5.15 -0.52 0.41
CA ILE A 9 -5.46 -0.85 1.80
C ILE A 9 -5.86 0.43 2.56
N LEU A 10 -5.06 1.49 2.39
CA LEU A 10 -5.28 2.78 3.02
C LEU A 10 -6.57 3.44 2.51
N ALA A 11 -6.76 3.44 1.18
CA ALA A 11 -7.93 4.03 0.55
C ALA A 11 -9.24 3.38 1.03
N TYR A 12 -9.26 2.05 1.14
CA TYR A 12 -10.43 1.35 1.65
C TYR A 12 -10.65 1.61 3.13
N ALA A 13 -9.61 1.67 3.96
CA ALA A 13 -9.74 2.03 5.37
C ALA A 13 -10.32 3.45 5.55
N GLU A 14 -9.98 4.37 4.64
CA GLU A 14 -10.58 5.70 4.54
C GLU A 14 -12.03 5.68 4.05
N GLY A 15 -12.55 4.56 3.53
CA GLY A 15 -13.93 4.43 3.07
C GLY A 15 -14.12 4.62 1.57
N VAL A 16 -13.05 4.61 0.79
CA VAL A 16 -13.16 4.45 -0.67
C VAL A 16 -13.78 3.07 -0.95
N ASN A 17 -14.65 2.98 -1.95
CA ASN A 17 -15.40 1.76 -2.31
C ASN A 17 -16.44 1.27 -1.28
N GLY A 18 -16.94 2.18 -0.43
CA GLY A 18 -18.13 1.93 0.39
C GLY A 18 -17.86 1.23 1.72
N ALA A 19 -18.93 1.07 2.50
CA ALA A 19 -18.85 0.64 3.90
C ALA A 19 -18.36 -0.80 4.08
N GLU A 20 -18.74 -1.71 3.18
CA GLU A 20 -18.30 -3.11 3.23
C GLU A 20 -16.79 -3.22 3.03
N ARG A 21 -16.26 -2.53 2.02
CA ARG A 21 -14.83 -2.55 1.72
C ARG A 21 -14.01 -1.92 2.84
N ARG A 22 -14.53 -0.85 3.44
CA ARG A 22 -13.97 -0.25 4.65
C ARG A 22 -13.92 -1.22 5.80
N ALA A 23 -15.01 -1.95 6.07
CA ALA A 23 -15.05 -2.92 7.15
C ALA A 23 -14.01 -4.04 6.95
N GLN A 24 -13.83 -4.52 5.71
CA GLN A 24 -12.79 -5.49 5.39
C GLN A 24 -11.38 -4.93 5.63
N ALA A 25 -11.07 -3.73 5.13
CA ALA A 25 -9.76 -3.10 5.31
C ALA A 25 -9.45 -2.84 6.80
N VAL A 26 -10.43 -2.37 7.58
CA VAL A 26 -10.27 -2.18 9.02
C VAL A 26 -10.01 -3.50 9.74
N ARG A 27 -10.71 -4.58 9.39
CA ARG A 27 -10.45 -5.92 9.95
C ARG A 27 -9.04 -6.40 9.63
N ILE A 28 -8.60 -6.25 8.38
CA ILE A 28 -7.23 -6.58 7.99
C ILE A 28 -6.22 -5.83 8.86
N LEU A 29 -6.39 -4.52 9.05
CA LEU A 29 -5.48 -3.74 9.91
C LEU A 29 -5.52 -4.19 11.38
N GLN A 30 -6.69 -4.59 11.88
CA GLN A 30 -6.83 -5.13 13.24
C GLN A 30 -6.10 -6.48 13.39
N ASP A 31 -6.13 -7.33 12.37
CA ASP A 31 -5.43 -8.62 12.37
C ASP A 31 -3.89 -8.46 12.34
N LEU A 32 -3.39 -7.29 11.96
CA LEU A 32 -1.97 -6.93 11.99
C LEU A 32 -1.53 -6.34 13.34
N THR A 33 -2.39 -6.31 14.35
CA THR A 33 -2.04 -5.78 15.67
C THR A 33 -0.84 -6.54 16.26
N GLY A 34 0.20 -5.80 16.65
CA GLY A 34 1.46 -6.36 17.15
C GLY A 34 2.53 -6.56 16.08
N GLU A 35 2.19 -6.38 14.80
CA GLU A 35 3.16 -6.33 13.70
C GLU A 35 3.67 -4.90 13.48
N THR A 36 4.87 -4.79 12.89
CA THR A 36 5.40 -3.48 12.48
C THR A 36 4.88 -3.15 11.10
N ILE A 37 4.07 -2.11 11.00
CA ILE A 37 3.53 -1.64 9.72
C ILE A 37 4.45 -0.57 9.15
N VAL A 38 4.76 -0.67 7.86
CA VAL A 38 5.52 0.35 7.09
C VAL A 38 4.65 0.85 5.95
N ILE A 39 4.63 2.15 5.73
CA ILE A 39 3.91 2.75 4.60
C ILE A 39 4.92 3.35 3.62
N PRO A 40 5.01 2.86 2.38
CA PRO A 40 5.77 3.55 1.34
C PRO A 40 5.23 4.97 1.13
N ALA A 41 6.10 5.98 1.10
CA ALA A 41 5.71 7.38 0.93
C ALA A 41 4.85 7.60 -0.32
N GLN A 42 5.12 6.83 -1.39
CA GLN A 42 4.33 6.86 -2.60
C GLN A 42 2.87 6.47 -2.38
N ALA A 43 2.60 5.50 -1.50
CA ALA A 43 1.23 5.09 -1.18
C ALA A 43 0.41 6.22 -0.53
N LEU A 44 1.07 7.08 0.26
CA LEU A 44 0.44 8.28 0.83
C LEU A 44 0.13 9.34 -0.23
N GLY A 45 1.03 9.54 -1.21
CA GLY A 45 0.81 10.46 -2.33
C GLY A 45 -0.35 10.01 -3.23
N GLU A 46 -0.43 8.72 -3.50
CA GLU A 46 -1.54 8.13 -4.25
C GLU A 46 -2.84 8.18 -3.46
N LEU A 47 -2.80 7.93 -2.14
CA LEU A 47 -3.96 8.08 -1.26
C LEU A 47 -4.54 9.48 -1.33
N PHE A 48 -3.70 10.52 -1.20
CA PHE A 48 -4.14 11.91 -1.33
C PHE A 48 -4.90 12.12 -2.66
N THR A 49 -4.30 11.64 -3.76
CA THR A 49 -4.87 11.79 -5.09
C THR A 49 -6.20 11.06 -5.23
N LEU A 50 -6.33 9.85 -4.70
CA LEU A 50 -7.57 9.07 -4.70
C LEU A 50 -8.65 9.73 -3.85
N LEU A 51 -8.31 10.24 -2.67
CA LEU A 51 -9.27 10.92 -1.79
C LEU A 51 -9.83 12.19 -2.44
N VAL A 52 -8.98 12.98 -3.09
CA VAL A 52 -9.41 14.19 -3.80
C VAL A 52 -10.19 13.86 -5.07
N ARG A 53 -9.69 12.94 -5.91
CA ARG A 53 -10.25 12.69 -7.25
C ARG A 53 -11.36 11.65 -7.26
N LYS A 54 -11.21 10.51 -6.59
CA LYS A 54 -12.21 9.43 -6.58
C LYS A 54 -13.27 9.68 -5.50
N ALA A 55 -12.84 10.04 -4.29
CA ALA A 55 -13.76 10.28 -3.17
C ALA A 55 -14.30 11.72 -3.09
N GLN A 56 -13.85 12.62 -3.98
CA GLN A 56 -14.30 14.02 -4.06
C GLN A 56 -14.20 14.76 -2.72
N ARG A 57 -13.21 14.39 -1.88
CA ARG A 57 -12.98 15.06 -0.60
C ARG A 57 -12.32 16.42 -0.81
N PRO A 58 -12.63 17.43 0.02
CA PRO A 58 -11.84 18.64 0.09
C PRO A 58 -10.35 18.31 0.31
N ALA A 59 -9.46 19.03 -0.39
CA ALA A 59 -8.02 18.77 -0.31
C ALA A 59 -7.46 18.90 1.11
N ALA A 60 -8.04 19.77 1.94
CA ALA A 60 -7.68 19.92 3.34
C ALA A 60 -7.97 18.64 4.16
N ASP A 61 -9.13 18.02 3.92
CA ASP A 61 -9.55 16.79 4.60
C ASP A 61 -8.72 15.60 4.11
N ALA A 62 -8.42 15.52 2.81
CA ALA A 62 -7.52 14.51 2.26
C ALA A 62 -6.10 14.62 2.85
N ARG A 63 -5.60 15.85 3.02
CA ARG A 63 -4.30 16.10 3.69
C ARG A 63 -4.35 15.65 5.15
N ALA A 64 -5.43 15.95 5.88
CA ALA A 64 -5.58 15.54 7.28
C ALA A 64 -5.58 14.01 7.42
N ALA A 65 -6.27 13.30 6.52
CA ALA A 65 -6.24 11.83 6.48
C ALA A 65 -4.83 11.30 6.26
N VAL A 66 -4.10 11.81 5.26
CA VAL A 66 -2.71 11.39 4.97
C VAL A 66 -1.78 11.65 6.15
N LEU A 67 -1.92 12.79 6.84
CA LEU A 67 -1.16 13.08 8.05
C LEU A 67 -1.46 12.06 9.16
N GLY A 68 -2.71 11.63 9.32
CA GLY A 68 -3.06 10.59 10.27
C GLY A 68 -2.31 9.27 10.01
N TRP A 69 -2.17 8.86 8.75
CA TRP A 69 -1.39 7.67 8.38
C TRP A 69 0.11 7.85 8.59
N HIS A 70 0.64 9.01 8.20
CA HIS A 70 2.05 9.36 8.37
C HIS A 70 2.45 9.37 9.85
N ASP A 71 1.61 9.91 10.74
CA ASP A 71 1.92 10.02 12.16
C ASP A 71 1.70 8.70 12.91
N ALA A 72 0.86 7.80 12.38
CA ALA A 72 0.56 6.51 12.99
C ALA A 72 1.59 5.42 12.68
N PHE A 73 2.30 5.50 11.54
CA PHE A 73 3.18 4.42 11.07
C PHE A 73 4.49 4.95 10.49
N PRO A 74 5.61 4.20 10.63
CA PRO A 74 6.83 4.47 9.89
C PRO A 74 6.58 4.62 8.38
N VAL A 75 7.01 5.76 7.83
CA VAL A 75 6.95 6.03 6.39
C VAL A 75 8.32 5.79 5.78
N ALA A 76 8.36 5.05 4.67
CA ALA A 76 9.59 4.73 3.95
C ALA A 76 9.67 5.47 2.62
N ASP A 77 10.76 6.22 2.43
CA ASP A 77 10.99 7.05 1.24
C ASP A 77 11.43 6.24 0.02
N THR A 78 11.19 6.81 -1.17
CA THR A 78 11.73 6.29 -2.43
C THR A 78 13.12 6.88 -2.69
N SER A 79 14.16 6.13 -2.33
CA SER A 79 15.55 6.49 -2.64
C SER A 79 15.92 6.22 -4.10
N SER A 80 17.05 6.76 -4.57
CA SER A 80 17.54 6.48 -5.93
C SER A 80 17.82 5.01 -6.18
N SER A 81 18.32 4.25 -5.19
CA SER A 81 18.55 2.81 -5.33
C SER A 81 17.24 2.04 -5.46
N VAL A 82 16.22 2.42 -4.67
CA VAL A 82 14.87 1.85 -4.78
C VAL A 82 14.28 2.08 -6.17
N LEU A 83 14.47 3.28 -6.73
CA LEU A 83 13.97 3.59 -8.07
C LEU A 83 14.65 2.72 -9.14
N LEU A 84 15.97 2.51 -9.07
CA LEU A 84 16.70 1.65 -10.01
C LEU A 84 16.26 0.18 -9.87
N ASP A 85 16.07 -0.29 -8.64
CA ASP A 85 15.54 -1.62 -8.35
C ASP A 85 14.10 -1.81 -8.90
N ALA A 86 13.26 -0.78 -8.80
CA ALA A 86 11.92 -0.79 -9.37
C ALA A 86 11.93 -0.84 -10.90
N MET A 87 12.88 -0.17 -11.55
CA MET A 87 13.07 -0.29 -13.01
C MET A 87 13.48 -1.70 -13.41
N GLU A 88 14.35 -2.35 -12.63
CA GLU A 88 14.72 -3.76 -12.85
C GLU A 88 13.50 -4.69 -12.69
N LEU A 89 12.68 -4.49 -11.66
CA LEU A 89 11.40 -5.19 -11.50
C LEU A 89 10.46 -4.99 -12.71
N ALA A 90 10.38 -3.77 -13.24
CA ALA A 90 9.56 -3.47 -14.41
C ALA A 90 10.06 -4.17 -15.68
N VAL A 91 11.38 -4.22 -15.89
CA VAL A 91 11.99 -4.88 -17.06
C VAL A 91 11.91 -6.41 -16.94
N SER A 92 12.37 -6.96 -15.82
CA SER A 92 12.57 -8.40 -15.64
C SER A 92 11.30 -9.15 -15.23
N HIS A 93 10.35 -8.45 -14.60
CA HIS A 93 9.12 -9.05 -14.08
C HIS A 93 7.83 -8.38 -14.59
N ARG A 94 7.93 -7.38 -15.47
CA ARG A 94 6.78 -6.68 -16.10
C ARG A 94 5.82 -6.02 -15.10
N PHE A 95 6.33 -5.58 -13.96
CA PHE A 95 5.56 -4.74 -13.04
C PHE A 95 5.34 -3.35 -13.66
N ALA A 96 4.19 -2.74 -13.37
CA ALA A 96 4.05 -1.30 -13.54
C ALA A 96 5.03 -0.59 -12.61
N LEU A 97 5.63 0.52 -13.06
CA LEU A 97 6.73 1.16 -12.32
C LEU A 97 6.32 1.58 -10.89
N TRP A 98 5.11 2.10 -10.71
CA TRP A 98 4.63 2.55 -9.40
C TRP A 98 4.43 1.36 -8.43
N ASP A 99 3.87 0.26 -8.91
CA ASP A 99 3.77 -0.99 -8.15
C ASP A 99 5.16 -1.55 -7.80
N ALA A 100 6.09 -1.49 -8.76
CA ALA A 100 7.48 -1.91 -8.56
C ALA A 100 8.19 -1.06 -7.51
N ILE A 101 7.94 0.26 -7.45
CA ILE A 101 8.47 1.14 -6.41
C ILE A 101 7.95 0.73 -5.04
N VAL A 102 6.64 0.48 -4.90
CA VAL A 102 6.03 0.04 -3.63
C VAL A 102 6.66 -1.28 -3.15
N LEU A 103 6.85 -2.25 -4.04
CA LEU A 103 7.54 -3.51 -3.72
C LEU A 103 9.02 -3.30 -3.36
N ALA A 104 9.74 -2.47 -4.10
CA ALA A 104 11.14 -2.18 -3.84
C ALA A 104 11.35 -1.45 -2.51
N VAL A 105 10.47 -0.51 -2.15
CA VAL A 105 10.48 0.14 -0.82
C VAL A 105 10.23 -0.87 0.29
N ALA A 106 9.25 -1.77 0.12
CA ALA A 106 8.97 -2.83 1.09
C ALA A 106 10.21 -3.71 1.33
N ALA A 107 10.91 -4.07 0.26
CA ALA A 107 12.12 -4.89 0.34
C ALA A 107 13.28 -4.14 0.99
N ALA A 108 13.51 -2.88 0.62
CA ALA A 108 14.54 -2.02 1.22
C ALA A 108 14.27 -1.77 2.73
N SER A 109 13.00 -1.79 3.14
CA SER A 109 12.57 -1.64 4.53
C SER A 109 12.59 -2.96 5.32
N GLY A 110 13.06 -4.06 4.72
CA GLY A 110 13.11 -5.37 5.38
C GLY A 110 11.75 -5.98 5.68
N CYS A 111 10.70 -5.57 4.95
CA CYS A 111 9.38 -6.15 5.12
C CYS A 111 9.37 -7.61 4.68
N ARG A 112 8.57 -8.43 5.36
CA ARG A 112 8.33 -9.81 4.94
C ARG A 112 7.16 -9.90 3.96
N TRP A 113 6.15 -9.06 4.16
CA TRP A 113 4.97 -9.01 3.30
C TRP A 113 4.72 -7.60 2.77
N LEU A 114 4.16 -7.54 1.56
CA LEU A 114 3.48 -6.37 1.00
C LEU A 114 2.01 -6.73 0.81
N LEU A 115 1.12 -6.00 1.47
CA LEU A 115 -0.32 -6.17 1.28
C LEU A 115 -0.80 -5.34 0.09
N SER A 116 -1.20 -5.99 -0.99
CA SER A 116 -1.70 -5.34 -2.21
C SER A 116 -2.82 -6.16 -2.85
N GLU A 117 -3.87 -5.49 -3.34
CA GLU A 117 -4.96 -6.14 -4.06
C GLU A 117 -4.63 -6.38 -5.55
N ASP A 118 -3.92 -5.45 -6.16
CA ASP A 118 -3.75 -5.41 -7.63
C ASP A 118 -2.53 -6.17 -8.11
N MET A 119 -1.54 -6.34 -7.23
CA MET A 119 -0.34 -7.09 -7.55
C MET A 119 -0.55 -8.60 -7.45
N GLN A 120 0.34 -9.37 -8.10
CA GLN A 120 0.27 -10.82 -8.14
C GLN A 120 0.50 -11.44 -6.75
N ASP A 121 -0.56 -11.96 -6.14
CA ASP A 121 -0.48 -12.71 -4.87
C ASP A 121 0.52 -13.88 -4.96
N GLY A 122 1.35 -14.02 -3.93
CA GLY A 122 2.38 -15.05 -3.83
C GLY A 122 3.69 -14.73 -4.56
N PHE A 123 3.74 -13.68 -5.41
CA PHE A 123 5.00 -13.23 -5.98
C PHE A 123 5.98 -12.83 -4.87
N THR A 124 7.23 -13.27 -4.97
CA THR A 124 8.26 -13.00 -3.97
C THR A 124 9.49 -12.41 -4.63
N TRP A 125 9.98 -11.30 -4.06
CA TRP A 125 11.19 -10.64 -4.52
C TRP A 125 11.98 -10.08 -3.34
N ARG A 126 13.29 -10.38 -3.29
CA ARG A 126 14.21 -10.01 -2.21
C ARG A 126 13.65 -10.21 -0.79
N GLY A 127 12.96 -11.32 -0.57
CA GLY A 127 12.42 -11.71 0.74
C GLY A 127 11.05 -11.13 1.09
N VAL A 128 10.48 -10.24 0.26
CA VAL A 128 9.10 -9.75 0.38
C VAL A 128 8.18 -10.64 -0.43
N THR A 129 7.12 -11.16 0.18
CA THR A 129 6.03 -11.82 -0.53
C THR A 129 4.81 -10.90 -0.62
N ILE A 130 4.28 -10.73 -1.82
CA ILE A 130 3.02 -10.02 -2.04
C ILE A 130 1.87 -10.88 -1.54
N ARG A 131 1.00 -10.29 -0.73
CA ARG A 131 -0.20 -10.95 -0.20
C ARG A 131 -1.43 -10.10 -0.51
N ASN A 132 -2.41 -10.68 -1.18
CA ASN A 132 -3.72 -10.06 -1.35
C ASN A 132 -4.60 -10.41 -0.14
N PRO A 133 -4.91 -9.45 0.74
CA PRO A 133 -5.67 -9.74 1.94
C PRO A 133 -7.19 -9.85 1.68
N PHE A 134 -7.64 -9.62 0.44
CA PHE A 134 -9.06 -9.68 0.03
C PHE A 134 -9.42 -10.96 -0.73
N VAL A 135 -8.54 -11.98 -0.73
CA VAL A 135 -8.84 -13.27 -1.37
C VAL A 135 -10.15 -13.83 -0.81
N GLY A 136 -11.09 -14.17 -1.71
CA GLY A 136 -12.42 -14.65 -1.34
C GLY A 136 -13.49 -13.57 -1.16
N SER A 137 -13.14 -12.29 -1.30
CA SER A 137 -14.10 -11.17 -1.38
C SER A 137 -14.32 -10.74 -2.83
N PRO A 138 -15.52 -10.23 -3.21
CA PRO A 138 -15.72 -9.61 -4.51
C PRO A 138 -14.71 -8.47 -4.72
N ARG A 139 -14.23 -8.32 -5.97
CA ARG A 139 -13.38 -7.18 -6.31
C ARG A 139 -14.18 -5.89 -6.22
N ALA A 140 -13.51 -4.87 -5.70
CA ALA A 140 -14.01 -3.51 -5.67
C ALA A 140 -14.00 -2.93 -7.09
N GLU A 141 -15.17 -2.72 -7.70
CA GLU A 141 -15.34 -1.94 -8.94
C GLU A 141 -15.15 -0.43 -8.69
#